data_AF-A0A522Y1U1-F1
#
_entry.id   AF-A0A522Y1U1-F1
#
_cell.length_a   1.000
_cell.length_b   1.000
_cell.length_c   1.000
_cell.angle_alpha   90.00
_cell.angle_beta   90.00
_cell.angle_gamma   90.00
#
_symmetry.space_group_name_H-M   'P 1'
#
loop_
_entity.id
_entity.type
_entity.pdbx_description
1 polymer ?
#
loop_
_entity_poly.entity_id
_entity_poly.type
_entity_poly.pdbx_seq_one_letter_code
_entity_poly.pdbx_strand_id
1 'polypeptide(L)'
;MTMQTHSRIPKLNAVSFDGALMWFSEMQCQNLLFHPEDDPAEIVRISDGTRAFSNQEVMELRFFLDELEMGIGHEKMIEAAYPIFMNACGIQMDA
;
A
#
# COMPACT_ATOMS: atom_id res chain seq x y z
N MET A 1 -17.91 8.91 24.23
CA MET A 1 -16.80 9.45 23.42
C MET A 1 -16.48 8.41 22.36
N THR A 2 -16.88 8.64 21.11
CA THR A 2 -16.43 7.82 19.99
C THR A 2 -15.00 8.21 19.69
N MET A 3 -14.04 7.32 19.96
CA MET A 3 -12.69 7.50 19.44
C MET A 3 -12.80 7.45 17.92
N GLN A 4 -12.64 8.58 17.24
CA GLN A 4 -12.31 8.58 15.83
C GLN A 4 -10.90 7.99 15.74
N THR A 5 -10.81 6.68 15.57
CA THR A 5 -9.57 6.03 15.17
C THR A 5 -9.26 6.52 13.76
N HIS A 6 -8.37 7.50 13.66
CA HIS A 6 -7.78 7.90 12.41
C HIS A 6 -7.16 6.67 11.74
N SER A 7 -7.47 6.48 10.47
CA SER A 7 -6.85 5.43 9.65
C SER A 7 -5.33 5.58 9.66
N ARG A 8 -4.61 4.44 9.67
CA ARG A 8 -3.15 4.42 9.55
C ARG A 8 -2.70 4.59 8.10
N ILE A 9 -3.60 4.44 7.14
CA ILE A 9 -3.24 4.49 5.73
C ILE A 9 -2.81 5.92 5.36
N PRO A 10 -1.58 6.13 4.82
CA PRO A 10 -1.15 7.42 4.31
C PRO A 10 -2.07 7.89 3.18
N LYS A 11 -2.18 9.21 3.02
CA LYS A 11 -3.01 9.79 1.96
C LYS A 11 -2.31 9.67 0.62
N LEU A 12 -3.08 9.33 -0.42
CA LEU A 12 -2.60 9.46 -1.79
C LEU A 12 -2.59 10.95 -2.19
N ASN A 13 -1.41 11.52 -2.36
CA ASN A 13 -1.26 12.95 -2.66
C ASN A 13 -1.52 13.30 -4.13
N ALA A 14 -1.20 12.38 -5.04
CA ALA A 14 -1.39 12.55 -6.49
C ALA A 14 -1.57 11.20 -7.19
N VAL A 15 -2.46 11.15 -8.17
CA VAL A 15 -2.64 9.99 -9.05
C VAL A 15 -1.64 10.12 -10.21
N SER A 16 -0.38 9.78 -9.93
CA SER A 16 0.74 9.78 -10.87
C SER A 16 1.75 8.70 -10.48
N PHE A 17 2.72 8.39 -11.35
CA PHE A 17 3.77 7.42 -11.04
C PHE A 17 4.56 7.81 -9.78
N ASP A 18 5.04 9.05 -9.70
CA ASP A 18 5.76 9.56 -8.53
C ASP A 18 4.88 9.58 -7.26
N GLY A 19 3.58 9.85 -7.43
CA GLY A 19 2.60 9.79 -6.35
C GLY A 19 2.44 8.37 -5.80
N ALA A 20 2.33 7.38 -6.68
CA ALA A 20 2.30 5.97 -6.30
C ALA A 20 3.60 5.52 -5.63
N LEU A 21 4.76 5.86 -6.21
CA LEU A 21 6.08 5.56 -5.64
C LEU A 21 6.21 6.10 -4.21
N MET A 22 5.85 7.36 -3.99
CA MET A 22 5.89 7.99 -2.67
C MET A 22 4.93 7.31 -1.71
N TRP A 23 3.71 7.01 -2.16
CA TRP A 23 2.69 6.37 -1.31
C TRP A 23 3.11 4.96 -0.87
N PHE A 24 3.65 4.13 -1.78
CA PHE A 24 4.21 2.83 -1.41
C PHE A 24 5.42 2.97 -0.47
N SER A 25 6.28 3.97 -0.68
CA SER A 25 7.39 4.26 0.25
C SER A 25 6.89 4.63 1.65
N GLU A 26 5.84 5.43 1.77
CA GLU A 26 5.22 5.77 3.06
C GLU A 26 4.59 4.55 3.73
N MET A 27 3.92 3.70 2.95
CA MET A 27 3.38 2.41 3.42
C MET A 27 4.49 1.51 3.96
N GLN A 28 5.64 1.43 3.28
CA GLN A 28 6.82 0.69 3.76
C GLN A 28 7.33 1.24 5.10
N CYS A 29 7.53 2.56 5.19
CA CYS A 29 8.01 3.21 6.43
C CYS A 29 7.08 2.97 7.63
N GLN A 30 5.79 2.76 7.38
CA GLN A 30 4.79 2.50 8.43
C GLN A 30 4.57 1.00 8.71
N ASN A 31 5.33 0.10 8.08
CA ASN A 31 5.13 -1.35 8.15
C ASN A 31 3.72 -1.78 7.71
N LEU A 32 3.20 -1.12 6.68
CA LEU A 32 1.88 -1.38 6.08
C LEU A 32 1.98 -1.92 4.65
N LEU A 33 3.20 -2.10 4.11
CA LEU A 33 3.41 -2.57 2.74
C LEU A 33 2.82 -3.98 2.53
N PHE A 34 2.06 -4.14 1.45
CA PHE A 34 1.50 -5.40 0.96
C PHE A 34 1.46 -5.33 -0.58
N HIS A 35 1.52 -6.47 -1.26
CA HIS A 35 1.56 -6.50 -2.72
C HIS A 35 0.26 -5.91 -3.31
N PRO A 36 0.32 -4.98 -4.28
CA PRO A 36 -0.88 -4.31 -4.79
C PRO A 36 -1.88 -5.23 -5.51
N GLU A 37 -1.46 -6.42 -5.94
CA GLU A 37 -2.37 -7.43 -6.50
C GLU A 37 -3.06 -8.30 -5.44
N ASP A 38 -2.61 -8.26 -4.19
CA ASP A 38 -3.27 -8.97 -3.09
C ASP A 38 -4.42 -8.13 -2.54
N ASP A 39 -5.55 -8.78 -2.23
CA ASP A 39 -6.64 -8.11 -1.54
C ASP A 39 -6.25 -7.79 -0.09
N PRO A 40 -6.27 -6.52 0.36
CA PRO A 40 -5.92 -6.16 1.73
C PRO A 40 -6.79 -6.85 2.80
N ALA A 41 -7.98 -7.34 2.45
CA ALA A 41 -8.83 -8.10 3.37
C ALA A 41 -8.26 -9.49 3.73
N GLU A 42 -7.41 -10.04 2.87
CA GLU A 42 -6.82 -11.38 3.01
C GLU A 42 -5.43 -11.34 3.66
N ILE A 43 -4.86 -10.15 3.86
CA ILE A 43 -3.55 -9.98 4.51
C ILE A 43 -3.67 -10.21 6.01
N VAL A 44 -2.97 -11.23 6.50
CA VAL A 44 -2.88 -11.59 7.92
C VAL A 44 -1.45 -11.47 8.44
N ARG A 45 -1.32 -11.09 9.72
CA ARG A 45 -0.03 -11.06 10.40
C ARG A 45 0.40 -12.47 10.79
N ILE A 46 1.62 -12.84 10.44
CA ILE A 46 2.18 -14.16 10.77
C ILE A 46 2.32 -14.34 12.30
N SER A 47 2.60 -13.26 13.04
CA SER A 47 2.85 -13.31 14.48
C SER A 47 1.66 -13.76 15.32
N ASP A 48 0.43 -13.42 14.89
CA ASP A 48 -0.78 -13.62 15.70
C ASP A 48 -2.00 -14.11 14.90
N GLY A 49 -1.88 -14.26 13.58
CA GLY A 49 -2.97 -14.68 12.69
C GLY A 49 -4.09 -13.66 12.52
N THR A 50 -3.95 -12.44 13.04
CA THR A 50 -4.97 -11.39 12.91
C THR A 50 -4.87 -10.67 11.57
N ARG A 51 -5.98 -10.08 11.10
CA ARG A 51 -5.98 -9.23 9.91
C ARG A 51 -5.03 -8.05 10.09
N ALA A 52 -4.21 -7.77 9.08
CA ALA A 52 -3.27 -6.65 9.11
C ALA A 52 -3.98 -5.29 9.07
N PHE A 53 -5.14 -5.25 8.43
CA PHE A 53 -5.95 -4.04 8.21
C PHE A 53 -7.36 -4.21 8.78
N SER A 54 -7.89 -3.12 9.33
CA SER A 54 -9.30 -3.02 9.71
C SER A 54 -10.20 -2.90 8.47
N ASN A 55 -11.51 -3.15 8.63
CA ASN A 55 -12.45 -3.01 7.51
C ASN A 55 -12.45 -1.60 6.88
N GLN A 56 -12.22 -0.57 7.68
CA GLN A 56 -12.11 0.81 7.18
C GLN A 56 -10.86 1.00 6.33
N GLU A 57 -9.71 0.50 6.80
CA GLU A 57 -8.44 0.57 6.08
C GLU A 57 -8.49 -0.25 4.78
N VAL A 58 -9.16 -1.42 4.79
CA VAL A 58 -9.40 -2.22 3.57
C VAL A 58 -10.15 -1.41 2.51
N MET A 59 -11.21 -0.69 2.90
CA MET A 59 -11.96 0.15 1.95
C MET A 59 -11.10 1.29 1.39
N GLU A 60 -10.28 1.93 2.25
CA GLU A 60 -9.37 3.00 1.82
C GLU A 60 -8.27 2.50 0.89
N LEU A 61 -7.69 1.34 1.19
CA LEU A 61 -6.65 0.73 0.35
C LEU A 61 -7.20 0.35 -1.03
N ARG A 62 -8.37 -0.29 -1.09
CA ARG A 62 -9.03 -0.61 -2.37
C ARG A 62 -9.32 0.66 -3.15
N PHE A 63 -9.85 1.71 -2.50
CA PHE A 63 -10.09 2.99 -3.15
C PHE A 63 -8.80 3.59 -3.75
N PHE A 64 -7.68 3.60 -3.02
CA PHE A 64 -6.43 4.14 -3.57
C PHE A 64 -5.83 3.28 -4.68
N LEU A 65 -5.91 1.95 -4.58
CA LEU A 65 -5.47 1.05 -5.65
C LEU A 65 -6.32 1.24 -6.90
N ASP A 66 -7.65 1.35 -6.76
CA ASP A 66 -8.57 1.62 -7.87
C ASP A 66 -8.26 2.96 -8.55
N GLU A 67 -8.03 4.03 -7.77
CA GLU A 67 -7.66 5.35 -8.31
C GLU A 67 -6.32 5.31 -9.07
N LEU A 68 -5.32 4.59 -8.55
CA LEU A 68 -4.04 4.41 -9.23
C LEU A 68 -4.18 3.56 -10.50
N GLU A 69 -4.91 2.45 -10.45
CA GLU A 69 -5.15 1.60 -11.62
C GLU A 69 -5.88 2.39 -12.71
N MET A 70 -6.93 3.13 -12.36
CA MET A 70 -7.66 3.96 -13.32
C MET A 70 -6.82 5.12 -13.86
N GLY A 71 -5.97 5.74 -13.04
CA GLY A 71 -5.26 6.96 -13.39
C GLY A 71 -3.92 6.76 -14.09
N ILE A 72 -3.14 5.74 -13.71
CA ILE A 72 -1.82 5.46 -14.31
C ILE A 72 -1.75 4.09 -15.00
N GLY A 73 -2.72 3.21 -14.78
CA GLY A 73 -2.74 1.85 -15.34
C GLY A 73 -1.99 0.84 -14.46
N HIS A 74 -2.43 -0.43 -14.56
CA HIS A 74 -1.90 -1.55 -13.77
C HIS A 74 -0.37 -1.66 -13.84
N GLU A 75 0.20 -1.73 -15.04
CA GLU A 75 1.64 -1.92 -15.25
C GLU A 75 2.48 -0.85 -14.55
N LYS A 76 2.10 0.44 -14.68
CA LYS A 76 2.81 1.54 -14.03
C LYS A 76 2.66 1.53 -12.52
N MET A 77 1.51 1.11 -12.00
CA MET A 77 1.32 0.92 -10.57
C MET A 77 2.28 -0.16 -10.03
N ILE A 78 2.39 -1.29 -10.73
CA ILE A 78 3.33 -2.37 -10.38
C ILE A 78 4.79 -1.90 -10.47
N GLU A 79 5.16 -1.18 -11.53
CA GLU A 79 6.50 -0.60 -11.70
C GLU A 79 6.86 0.38 -10.57
N ALA A 80 5.91 1.23 -10.15
CA ALA A 80 6.12 2.18 -9.05
C ALA A 80 6.27 1.46 -7.70
N ALA A 81 5.53 0.37 -7.50
CA ALA A 81 5.66 -0.49 -6.33
C ALA A 81 7.04 -1.17 -6.29
N TYR A 82 7.49 -1.74 -7.41
CA TYR A 82 8.62 -2.67 -7.50
C TYR A 82 9.87 -2.29 -6.69
N PRO A 83 10.49 -1.10 -6.84
CA PRO A 83 11.69 -0.75 -6.09
C PRO A 83 11.47 -0.72 -4.56
N ILE A 84 10.25 -0.40 -4.11
CA ILE A 84 9.89 -0.40 -2.69
C ILE A 84 9.81 -1.82 -2.15
N PHE A 85 9.25 -2.77 -2.91
CA PHE A 85 9.22 -4.19 -2.54
C PHE A 85 10.62 -4.81 -2.50
N MET A 86 11.46 -4.51 -3.49
CA MET A 86 12.84 -4.99 -3.52
C MET A 86 13.61 -4.50 -2.29
N ASN A 87 13.46 -3.22 -1.95
CA ASN A 87 14.02 -2.65 -0.72
C ASN A 87 13.48 -3.32 0.55
N ALA A 88 12.17 -3.56 0.64
CA ALA A 88 11.54 -4.23 1.79
C ALA A 88 12.01 -5.68 1.97
N CYS A 89 12.33 -6.37 0.86
CA CYS A 89 12.93 -7.71 0.85
C CYS A 89 14.44 -7.70 1.16
N GLY A 90 15.07 -6.53 1.36
CA GLY A 90 16.51 -6.40 1.56
C GLY A 90 17.33 -6.67 0.29
N ILE A 91 16.70 -6.61 -0.89
CA ILE A 91 17.35 -6.80 -2.17
C ILE A 91 17.70 -5.42 -2.73
N GLN A 92 18.99 -5.12 -2.82
CA GLN A 92 19.45 -3.93 -3.55
C GLN A 92 19.28 -4.17 -5.05
N MET A 93 18.58 -3.25 -5.71
CA MET A 93 18.60 -3.20 -7.16
C MET A 93 19.91 -2.54 -7.58
N ASP A 94 20.76 -3.27 -8.30
CA ASP A 94 21.90 -2.68 -8.98
C ASP A 94 21.36 -1.74 -10.07
N ALA A 95 21.74 -0.47 -9.98
CA ALA A 95 21.36 0.58 -10.94
C ALA A 95 22.01 0.38 -12.31
#